data_AF-A0AA51DS75-F1
#
_entry.id   AF-A0AA51DS75-F1
#
_cell.length_a   1.000
_cell.length_b   1.000
_cell.length_c   1.000
_cell.angle_alpha   90.00
_cell.angle_beta   90.00
_cell.angle_gamma   90.00
#
_symmetry.space_group_name_H-M   'P 1'
#
loop_
_entity.id
_entity.type
_entity.pdbx_description
1 polymer ?
#
loop_
_entity_poly.entity_id
_entity_poly.type
_entity_poly.pdbx_seq_one_letter_code
_entity_poly.pdbx_strand_id
1 'polypeptide(L)'
;MIRPCPAGVREQLKDVKGSKKVGRNLNRHYYTEAEIKQETARPVVKALLTLMRFRNNHPAFEREFLLKESNDNTLIIRRQYGDNYAELSVDFITKEWSIIYSEENQEKSLVV
;
A
#
# COMPACT_ATOMS: atom_id res chain seq x y z
N MET A 1 9.69 -8.86 -12.00
CA MET A 1 10.69 -9.94 -12.01
C MET A 1 11.43 -9.91 -10.68
N ILE A 2 10.96 -10.67 -9.68
CA ILE A 2 11.61 -10.76 -8.37
C ILE A 2 12.81 -11.68 -8.54
N ARG A 3 14.02 -11.17 -8.34
CA ARG A 3 15.23 -11.99 -8.43
C ARG A 3 15.25 -12.98 -7.27
N PRO A 4 15.56 -14.26 -7.49
CA PRO A 4 15.64 -15.23 -6.42
C PRO A 4 16.80 -14.88 -5.48
N CYS A 5 16.57 -15.06 -4.18
CA CYS A 5 17.59 -14.94 -3.15
C CYS A 5 18.69 -15.99 -3.41
N PRO A 6 19.99 -15.63 -3.42
CA PRO A 6 21.04 -16.60 -3.67
C PRO A 6 21.03 -17.68 -2.58
N ALA A 7 21.05 -18.95 -3.00
CA ALA A 7 21.19 -20.10 -2.13
C ALA A 7 22.57 -20.08 -1.45
N GLY A 8 22.68 -19.36 -0.34
CA GLY A 8 23.93 -19.24 0.42
C GLY A 8 23.82 -18.59 1.80
N VAL A 9 22.65 -18.06 2.20
CA VAL A 9 22.47 -17.40 3.50
C VAL A 9 21.84 -18.33 4.52
N ARG A 10 22.22 -19.62 4.54
CA ARG A 10 21.66 -20.60 5.48
C ARG A 10 22.45 -20.71 6.80
N GLU A 11 23.48 -19.89 7.00
CA GLU A 11 24.36 -20.03 8.16
C GLU A 11 24.81 -18.70 8.76
N GLN A 12 23.88 -17.79 9.09
CA GLN A 12 24.16 -16.69 10.04
C GLN A 12 22.92 -16.33 10.88
N LEU A 13 22.25 -17.32 11.48
CA LEU A 13 21.46 -17.07 12.69
C LEU A 13 22.40 -17.14 13.89
N LYS A 14 23.35 -16.21 13.96
CA LYS A 14 24.05 -15.92 15.21
C LYS A 14 23.33 -14.73 15.83
N ASP A 15 22.71 -14.99 16.98
CA ASP A 15 22.27 -13.97 17.92
C ASP A 15 23.31 -12.84 17.97
N VAL A 16 22.96 -11.69 17.39
CA VAL A 16 23.70 -10.46 17.65
C VAL A 16 23.27 -9.96 19.02
N LYS A 17 23.69 -10.70 20.07
CA LYS A 17 23.84 -10.16 21.41
C LYS A 17 25.00 -9.18 21.36
N GLY A 18 24.68 -7.93 21.01
CA GLY A 18 25.62 -6.82 21.08
C GLY A 18 25.78 -6.07 19.75
N SER A 19 24.80 -5.28 19.37
CA SER A 19 25.06 -4.15 18.47
C SER A 19 24.47 -2.89 19.08
N LYS A 20 25.36 -1.99 19.50
CA LYS A 20 25.03 -0.61 19.87
C LYS A 20 24.03 -0.03 18.87
N LYS A 21 23.03 0.67 19.40
CA LYS A 21 21.92 1.35 18.71
C LYS A 21 22.37 2.09 17.44
N VAL A 22 22.44 1.40 16.30
CA VAL A 22 22.43 2.04 14.99
C VAL A 22 20.97 2.38 14.73
N GLY A 23 20.55 3.62 14.96
CA GLY A 23 19.13 4.01 14.97
C GLY A 23 18.32 3.58 13.72
N ARG A 24 19.00 3.35 12.59
CA ARG A 24 18.39 2.86 11.35
C ARG A 24 17.98 1.38 11.38
N ASN A 25 18.58 0.57 12.25
CA ASN A 25 18.27 -0.87 12.32
C ASN A 25 16.85 -1.14 12.84
N LEU A 26 16.24 -0.17 13.53
CA LEU A 26 14.85 -0.28 13.98
C LEU A 26 13.86 -0.48 12.82
N ASN A 27 14.13 0.10 11.64
CA ASN A 27 13.29 -0.04 10.44
C ASN A 27 13.88 -1.03 9.42
N ARG A 28 14.70 -1.99 9.88
CA ARG A 28 15.35 -3.03 9.06
C ARG A 28 15.18 -4.41 9.68
N HIS A 29 13.97 -4.68 10.21
CA HIS A 29 13.63 -5.99 10.75
C HIS A 29 13.76 -7.07 9.66
N TYR A 30 14.44 -8.16 9.99
CA TYR A 30 14.55 -9.31 9.11
C TYR A 30 13.35 -10.22 9.36
N TYR A 31 12.46 -10.30 8.38
CA TYR A 31 11.28 -11.15 8.47
C TYR A 31 11.60 -12.60 8.07
N THR A 32 11.20 -13.54 8.91
CA THR A 32 11.14 -14.96 8.58
C THR A 32 9.87 -15.29 7.79
N GLU A 33 9.82 -16.43 7.10
CA GLU A 33 8.60 -16.86 6.39
C GLU A 33 7.39 -17.03 7.32
N ALA A 34 7.61 -17.49 8.55
CA ALA A 34 6.56 -17.63 9.55
C ALA A 34 5.99 -16.27 9.97
N GLU A 35 6.86 -15.29 10.24
CA GLU A 35 6.44 -13.91 10.53
C GLU A 35 5.70 -13.29 9.34
N ILE A 36 6.15 -13.50 8.10
CA ILE A 36 5.45 -12.98 6.91
C ILE A 36 4.02 -13.53 6.86
N LYS A 37 3.83 -14.83 7.09
CA LYS A 37 2.50 -15.45 7.10
C LYS A 37 1.61 -14.84 8.19
N GLN A 38 2.17 -14.53 9.35
CA GLN A 38 1.45 -13.89 10.44
C GLN A 38 1.12 -12.42 10.13
N GLU A 39 2.09 -11.66 9.66
CA GLU A 39 1.95 -10.22 9.37
C GLU A 39 0.99 -9.96 8.22
N THR A 40 1.05 -10.79 7.16
CA THR A 40 0.10 -10.70 6.04
C THR A 40 -1.33 -11.09 6.40
N ALA A 41 -1.55 -11.74 7.55
CA ALA A 41 -2.88 -12.00 8.06
C ALA A 41 -3.53 -10.78 8.74
N ARG A 42 -2.74 -9.78 9.14
CA ARG A 42 -3.24 -8.58 9.84
C ARG A 42 -4.21 -7.79 8.94
N PRO A 43 -5.33 -7.29 9.47
CA PRO A 43 -6.32 -6.56 8.66
C PRO A 43 -5.72 -5.39 7.86
N VAL A 44 -4.85 -4.59 8.48
CA VAL A 44 -4.19 -3.46 7.81
C VAL A 44 -3.30 -3.89 6.64
N VAL A 45 -2.62 -5.03 6.74
CA VAL A 45 -1.75 -5.54 5.66
C VAL A 45 -2.61 -6.12 4.54
N LYS A 46 -3.71 -6.81 4.86
CA LYS A 46 -4.69 -7.27 3.86
C LYS A 46 -5.27 -6.10 3.07
N ALA A 47 -5.72 -5.05 3.76
CA ALA A 47 -6.22 -3.83 3.15
C ALA A 47 -5.17 -3.19 2.22
N LEU A 48 -3.93 -3.06 2.69
CA LEU A 48 -2.81 -2.54 1.89
C LEU A 48 -2.57 -3.38 0.63
N LEU A 49 -2.58 -4.71 0.73
CA LEU A 49 -2.41 -5.60 -0.42
C LEU A 49 -3.58 -5.48 -1.42
N THR A 50 -4.80 -5.28 -0.93
CA THR A 50 -5.97 -5.01 -1.78
C THR A 50 -5.81 -3.68 -2.53
N LEU A 51 -5.40 -2.62 -1.84
CA LEU A 51 -5.10 -1.33 -2.45
C LEU A 51 -4.00 -1.43 -3.51
N MET A 52 -2.92 -2.18 -3.23
CA MET A 52 -1.84 -2.42 -4.20
C MET A 52 -2.34 -3.14 -5.45
N ARG A 53 -3.17 -4.18 -5.30
CA ARG A 53 -3.78 -4.88 -6.44
C ARG A 53 -4.68 -3.96 -7.25
N PHE A 54 -5.53 -3.18 -6.58
CA PHE A 54 -6.38 -2.19 -7.25
C PHE A 54 -5.54 -1.18 -8.04
N ARG A 55 -4.55 -0.57 -7.38
CA ARG A 55 -3.64 0.41 -7.97
C ARG A 55 -2.88 -0.12 -9.19
N ASN A 56 -2.52 -1.40 -9.20
CA ASN A 56 -1.73 -2.00 -10.27
C ASN A 56 -2.57 -2.45 -11.49
N ASN A 57 -3.86 -2.70 -11.31
CA ASN A 57 -4.72 -3.26 -12.37
C ASN A 57 -5.70 -2.25 -12.95
N HIS A 58 -6.06 -1.19 -12.22
CA HIS A 58 -7.10 -0.27 -12.65
C HIS A 58 -6.59 0.74 -13.72
N PRO A 59 -7.23 0.86 -14.90
CA PRO A 59 -6.71 1.67 -16.02
C PRO A 59 -6.53 3.17 -15.72
N ALA A 60 -7.30 3.72 -14.78
CA ALA A 60 -7.22 5.13 -14.40
C ALA A 60 -5.80 5.57 -13.97
N PHE A 61 -4.97 4.64 -13.48
CA PHE A 61 -3.63 4.95 -13.00
C PHE A 61 -2.54 5.01 -14.08
N GLU A 62 -2.89 4.79 -15.35
CA GLU A 62 -1.95 4.88 -16.47
C GLU A 62 -1.67 6.33 -16.91
N ARG A 63 -2.59 7.26 -16.59
CA ARG A 63 -2.47 8.66 -17.01
C ARG A 63 -2.75 9.66 -15.88
N GLU A 64 -3.66 10.59 -16.11
CA GLU A 64 -3.72 11.90 -15.48
C GLU A 64 -3.87 11.80 -13.97
N PHE A 65 -3.27 12.78 -13.30
CA PHE A 65 -3.43 13.04 -11.88
C PHE A 65 -4.09 14.41 -11.74
N LEU A 66 -5.18 14.44 -10.99
CA LEU A 66 -5.96 15.62 -10.73
C LEU A 66 -6.05 15.81 -9.22
N LEU A 67 -5.65 16.98 -8.75
CA LEU A 67 -5.94 17.44 -7.40
C LEU A 67 -7.22 18.27 -7.49
N LYS A 68 -8.31 17.80 -6.87
CA LYS A 68 -9.59 18.53 -6.85
C LYS A 68 -9.57 19.57 -5.73
N GLU A 69 -10.45 20.56 -5.82
CA GLU A 69 -10.63 21.54 -4.75
C GLU A 69 -10.97 20.83 -3.44
N SER A 70 -10.26 21.22 -2.38
CA SER A 70 -10.43 20.70 -1.03
C SER A 70 -10.17 21.83 -0.03
N ASN A 71 -10.65 21.66 1.20
CA ASN A 71 -10.36 22.62 2.28
C ASN A 71 -9.12 22.17 3.07
N ASP A 72 -8.71 22.93 4.08
CA ASP A 72 -7.51 22.66 4.88
C ASP A 72 -7.50 21.27 5.55
N ASN A 73 -8.66 20.66 5.72
CA ASN A 73 -8.86 19.39 6.41
C ASN A 73 -9.21 18.24 5.47
N THR A 74 -9.39 18.48 4.17
CA THR A 74 -9.75 17.45 3.21
C THR A 74 -8.74 17.35 2.08
N LEU A 75 -8.65 16.15 1.51
CA LEU A 75 -7.85 15.88 0.32
C LEU A 75 -8.67 15.05 -0.65
N ILE A 76 -8.83 15.56 -1.88
CA ILE A 76 -9.51 14.85 -2.95
C ILE A 76 -8.55 14.72 -4.14
N ILE A 77 -8.18 13.49 -4.46
CA ILE A 77 -7.28 13.16 -5.57
C ILE A 77 -8.00 12.24 -6.54
N ARG A 78 -7.95 12.56 -7.83
CA ARG A 78 -8.49 11.71 -8.90
C ARG A 78 -7.39 11.29 -9.87
N ARG A 79 -7.38 10.01 -10.20
CA ARG A 79 -6.65 9.45 -11.34
C ARG A 79 -7.65 9.19 -12.46
N GLN A 80 -7.28 9.50 -13.70
CA GLN A 80 -8.20 9.39 -14.83
C GLN A 80 -7.49 8.96 -16.12
N TYR A 81 -8.15 8.08 -16.87
CA TYR A 81 -7.78 7.73 -18.22
C TYR A 81 -9.03 7.38 -19.06
N GLY A 82 -9.39 8.26 -20.00
CA GLY A 82 -10.65 8.14 -20.75
C GLY A 82 -11.84 8.16 -19.79
N ASP A 83 -12.74 7.19 -19.95
CA ASP A 83 -13.90 7.01 -19.07
C ASP A 83 -13.55 6.34 -17.72
N ASN A 84 -12.32 5.84 -17.57
CA ASN A 84 -11.89 5.19 -16.33
C ASN A 84 -11.36 6.22 -15.32
N TYR A 85 -11.81 6.15 -14.08
CA TYR A 85 -11.33 6.99 -12.98
C TYR A 85 -11.24 6.23 -11.66
N ALA A 86 -10.40 6.75 -10.76
CA ALA A 86 -10.37 6.38 -9.35
C ALA A 86 -10.15 7.66 -8.52
N GLU A 87 -11.03 7.94 -7.57
CA GLU A 87 -11.03 9.15 -6.75
C GLU A 87 -10.94 8.76 -5.27
N LEU A 88 -9.93 9.31 -4.60
CA LEU A 88 -9.71 9.19 -3.16
C LEU A 88 -10.21 10.48 -2.51
N SER A 89 -11.05 10.33 -1.49
CA SER A 89 -11.49 11.42 -0.60
C SER A 89 -11.03 11.11 0.81
N VAL A 90 -10.39 12.06 1.48
CA VAL A 90 -9.87 11.93 2.85
C VAL A 90 -10.31 13.13 3.69
N ASP A 91 -10.72 12.88 4.92
CA ASP A 91 -10.90 13.87 5.98
C ASP A 91 -9.84 13.63 7.08
N PHE A 92 -8.99 14.62 7.31
CA PHE A 92 -7.88 14.51 8.26
C PHE A 92 -8.31 14.66 9.73
N ILE A 93 -9.50 15.23 9.99
CA ILE A 93 -10.05 15.40 11.34
C ILE A 93 -10.68 14.09 11.80
N THR A 94 -11.57 13.52 10.99
CA THR A 94 -12.24 12.24 11.32
C THR A 94 -11.33 11.04 11.07
N LYS A 95 -10.29 11.21 10.24
CA LYS A 95 -9.41 10.15 9.71
C LYS A 95 -10.15 9.15 8.83
N GLU A 96 -11.32 9.53 8.35
CA GLU A 96 -12.11 8.74 7.41
C GLU A 96 -11.63 9.00 5.99
N TRP A 97 -11.80 7.99 5.16
CA TRP A 97 -11.46 8.07 3.75
C TRP A 97 -12.31 7.09 2.94
N SER A 98 -12.49 7.39 1.66
CA SER A 98 -13.20 6.54 0.71
C SER A 98 -12.54 6.58 -0.65
N ILE A 99 -12.65 5.48 -1.40
CA ILE A 99 -12.22 5.40 -2.78
C ILE A 99 -13.42 5.01 -3.62
N ILE A 100 -13.78 5.85 -4.59
CA ILE A 100 -14.74 5.53 -5.64
C ILE A 100 -13.99 5.33 -6.97
N TYR A 101 -14.47 4.44 -7.81
CA TYR A 101 -13.83 4.14 -9.09
C TYR A 101 -14.83 3.65 -10.13
N SER A 102 -14.47 3.77 -11.39
CA SER A 102 -15.23 3.25 -12.53
C SER A 102 -14.92 1.79 -12.80
N GLU A 103 -15.92 0.94 -12.96
CA GLU A 103 -15.74 -0.43 -13.46
C GLU A 103 -16.93 -0.78 -14.34
N GLU A 104 -16.68 -1.26 -15.57
CA GLU A 104 -17.73 -1.63 -16.53
C GLU A 104 -18.76 -0.50 -16.77
N ASN A 105 -18.28 0.75 -16.86
CA ASN A 105 -19.10 1.98 -16.98
C ASN A 105 -20.04 2.24 -15.79
N GLN A 106 -19.76 1.66 -14.62
CA GLN A 106 -20.47 1.94 -13.37
C GLN A 106 -19.53 2.49 -12.31
N GLU A 107 -20.04 3.31 -11.40
CA GLU A 107 -19.30 3.74 -10.21
C GLU A 107 -19.41 2.69 -9.11
N LYS A 108 -18.27 2.35 -8.50
CA LYS A 108 -18.16 1.44 -7.37
C LYS A 108 -17.34 2.07 -6.24
N SER A 109 -17.62 1.66 -5.02
CA SER A 109 -16.82 1.99 -3.85
C SER A 109 -15.86 0.84 -3.54
N LEU A 110 -14.58 1.14 -3.31
CA LEU A 110 -13.59 0.14 -2.96
C LEU A 110 -13.66 -0.15 -1.45
N VAL A 111 -14.07 -1.37 -1.11
CA VAL A 111 -14.06 -1.87 0.27
C VAL A 111 -12.75 -2.60 0.51
N VAL A 112 -12.04 -2.24 1.59
CA VAL A 112 -10.74 -2.83 1.97
C VAL A 112 -10.72 -3.37 3.38
#